data_AF-A0A2N5SFJ3-F1
#
_entry.id   AF-A0A2N5SFJ3-F1
#
_cell.length_a   1.000
_cell.length_b   1.000
_cell.length_c   1.000
_cell.angle_alpha   90.00
_cell.angle_beta   90.00
_cell.angle_gamma   90.00
#
_symmetry.space_group_name_H-M   'P 1'
#
loop_
_entity.id
_entity.type
_entity.pdbx_description
1 polymer ?
#
loop_
_entity_poly.entity_id
_entity_poly.type
_entity_poly.pdbx_seq_one_letter_code
_entity_poly.pdbx_strand_id
1 'polypeptide(L)'
;MFHGTWGYIHTINPELLKDVNPDDLKAKTVVESIKKSANLDVDPLLFMPSPEDSNQFKAVIKSQLAQALMGYIAATDDGTTDSVILNPPPVDPIKPKKPDISMLKLMVASDNSSAGIGNVLSLIIGQTNPDDHEFFARLQLMEGDLGTCLNLESLRTLRKPSAYDEGSLSKVFMFLGAAHTLCNVSQAIYLMHFGNPKDSTNLGAWRTRYTKLTMNLSINTLPDEKLKLLPALLNDIIDRCYTTYFGNQSIKKALESKELGYYNLLLRLRDFATIVEANRAMKASDIG
;
A
#
# COMPACT_ATOMS: atom_id res chain seq x y z
N MET A 1 14.65 -8.45 -17.55
CA MET A 1 13.99 -9.05 -18.72
C MET A 1 13.16 -7.96 -19.36
N PHE A 2 13.47 -7.51 -20.59
CA PHE A 2 12.64 -6.51 -21.27
C PHE A 2 11.53 -7.26 -22.02
N HIS A 3 10.30 -7.14 -21.52
CA HIS A 3 9.11 -7.72 -22.12
C HIS A 3 8.18 -6.60 -22.55
N GLY A 4 8.56 -5.88 -23.61
CA GLY A 4 7.72 -4.78 -24.07
C GLY A 4 8.24 -4.16 -25.35
N THR A 5 7.35 -4.07 -26.35
CA THR A 5 7.63 -3.30 -27.55
C THR A 5 7.70 -1.80 -27.29
N TRP A 6 7.02 -1.39 -26.23
CA TRP A 6 6.85 -0.01 -25.85
C TRP A 6 7.21 0.18 -24.38
N GLY A 7 7.82 1.32 -24.08
CA GLY A 7 7.96 1.90 -22.76
C GLY A 7 7.28 3.26 -22.74
N TYR A 8 7.33 3.94 -21.60
CA TYR A 8 6.77 5.28 -21.48
C TYR A 8 7.64 6.17 -20.60
N ILE A 9 7.63 7.46 -20.90
CA ILE A 9 8.13 8.52 -20.03
C ILE A 9 6.91 9.13 -19.35
N HIS A 10 6.97 9.20 -18.02
CA HIS A 10 5.98 9.93 -17.23
C HIS A 10 6.60 11.26 -16.79
N THR A 11 5.99 12.38 -17.22
CA THR A 11 6.40 13.71 -16.77
C THR A 11 5.70 14.01 -15.44
N ILE A 12 6.49 14.26 -14.39
CA ILE A 12 5.94 14.61 -13.08
C ILE A 12 5.15 15.91 -13.19
N ASN A 13 3.96 15.96 -12.57
CA ASN A 13 3.11 17.15 -12.57
C ASN A 13 3.90 18.36 -12.03
N PRO A 14 4.04 19.46 -12.80
CA PRO A 14 4.80 20.63 -12.38
C PRO A 14 4.30 21.26 -11.09
N GLU A 15 3.01 21.13 -10.76
CA GLU A 15 2.49 21.64 -9.49
C GLU A 15 3.06 20.89 -8.28
N LEU A 16 3.31 19.59 -8.39
CA LEU A 16 3.94 18.81 -7.30
C LEU A 16 5.41 19.17 -7.14
N LEU A 17 6.07 19.63 -8.22
CA LEU A 17 7.47 20.04 -8.18
C LEU A 17 7.68 21.47 -7.65
N LYS A 18 6.63 22.29 -7.52
CA LYS A 18 6.77 23.69 -7.06
C LYS A 18 7.31 23.78 -5.64
N ASP A 19 6.90 22.84 -4.79
CA ASP A 19 7.23 22.84 -3.36
C ASP A 19 8.49 22.01 -3.05
N VAL A 20 9.07 21.36 -4.07
CA VAL A 20 10.23 20.49 -3.92
C VAL A 20 11.48 21.19 -4.42
N ASN A 21 12.53 21.23 -3.59
CA ASN A 21 13.82 21.76 -4.01
C ASN A 21 14.46 20.83 -5.07
N PRO A 22 14.79 21.33 -6.28
CA PRO A 22 15.43 20.52 -7.31
C PRO A 22 16.76 19.88 -6.89
N ASP A 23 17.47 20.45 -5.91
CA ASP A 23 18.70 19.88 -5.37
C ASP A 23 18.46 18.60 -4.56
N ASP A 24 17.26 18.42 -3.98
CA ASP A 24 16.90 17.22 -3.23
C ASP A 24 16.63 16.03 -4.15
N LEU A 25 16.25 16.30 -5.41
CA LEU A 25 15.98 15.28 -6.43
C LEU A 25 17.26 14.74 -7.09
N LYS A 26 18.44 15.20 -6.65
CA LYS A 26 19.71 14.72 -7.19
C LYS A 26 20.10 13.39 -6.54
N ALA A 27 20.56 12.48 -7.40
CA ALA A 27 21.15 11.19 -7.04
C ALA A 27 22.12 11.27 -5.84
N LYS A 28 23.02 12.27 -5.81
CA LYS A 28 23.98 12.47 -4.73
C LYS A 28 23.31 12.74 -3.39
N THR A 29 22.30 13.60 -3.38
CA THR A 29 21.53 13.97 -2.19
C THR A 29 20.81 12.75 -1.61
N VAL A 30 20.22 11.91 -2.48
CA VAL A 30 19.59 10.64 -2.09
C VAL A 30 20.59 9.71 -1.39
N VAL A 31 21.79 9.49 -1.96
CA VAL A 31 22.83 8.65 -1.33
C VAL A 31 23.22 9.18 0.04
N GLU A 32 23.44 10.49 0.16
CA GLU A 32 23.82 11.12 1.43
C GLU A 32 22.72 10.98 2.48
N SER A 33 21.45 11.13 2.10
CA SER A 33 20.30 10.92 2.98
C SER A 33 20.19 9.47 3.45
N ILE A 34 20.38 8.48 2.57
CA ILE A 34 20.39 7.05 2.95
C ILE A 34 21.54 6.74 3.92
N LYS A 35 22.73 7.33 3.70
CA LYS A 35 23.86 7.16 4.63
C LYS A 35 23.56 7.76 6.01
N LYS A 36 22.88 8.91 6.05
CA LYS A 36 22.43 9.51 7.31
C LYS A 36 21.39 8.63 8.01
N SER A 37 20.45 8.06 7.25
CA SER A 37 19.38 7.22 7.81
C SER A 37 19.87 5.88 8.36
N ALA A 38 21.03 5.38 7.91
CA ALA A 38 21.62 4.15 8.45
C ALA A 38 21.91 4.20 9.96
N ASN A 39 22.09 5.42 10.51
CA ASN A 39 22.30 5.64 11.95
C ASN A 39 21.03 6.19 12.65
N LEU A 40 19.89 6.26 11.95
CA LEU A 40 18.65 6.73 12.54
C LEU A 40 18.09 5.63 13.44
N ASP A 41 17.86 5.95 14.71
CA ASP A 41 17.09 5.07 15.58
C ASP A 41 15.63 5.10 15.10
N VAL A 42 15.11 3.94 14.72
CA VAL A 42 13.77 3.82 14.13
C VAL A 42 12.78 3.74 15.29
N ASP A 43 12.24 4.88 15.70
CA ASP A 43 11.14 4.93 16.68
C ASP A 43 9.84 4.42 16.03
N PRO A 44 9.23 3.33 16.53
CA PRO A 44 7.95 2.84 16.02
C PRO A 44 6.83 3.89 16.03
N LEU A 45 6.91 4.91 16.88
CA LEU A 45 5.95 6.02 16.94
C LEU A 45 5.92 6.84 15.64
N LEU A 46 7.01 6.85 14.86
CA LEU A 46 7.05 7.51 13.55
C LEU A 46 6.09 6.90 12.53
N PHE A 47 5.68 5.64 12.75
CA PHE A 47 4.74 4.92 11.88
C PHE A 47 3.36 4.76 12.52
N MET A 48 3.15 5.31 13.71
CA MET A 48 1.85 5.27 14.36
C MET A 48 0.95 6.36 13.79
N PRO A 49 -0.34 6.06 13.54
CA PRO A 49 -1.28 7.06 13.07
C PRO A 49 -1.44 8.18 14.09
N SER A 50 -1.62 9.40 13.60
CA SER A 50 -1.96 10.55 14.44
C SER A 50 -3.35 10.38 15.08
N PRO A 51 -3.69 11.18 16.10
CA PRO A 51 -5.05 11.24 16.62
C PRO A 51 -6.09 11.61 15.53
N GLU A 52 -5.74 12.51 14.60
CA GLU A 52 -6.60 12.83 13.45
C GLU A 52 -6.82 11.60 12.56
N ASP A 53 -5.75 10.90 12.17
CA ASP A 53 -5.83 9.70 11.33
C ASP A 53 -6.69 8.61 11.98
N SER A 54 -6.56 8.45 13.30
CA SER A 54 -7.34 7.48 14.08
C SER A 54 -8.83 7.81 14.08
N ASN A 55 -9.18 9.10 14.16
CA ASN A 55 -10.57 9.55 14.07
C ASN A 55 -11.13 9.38 12.65
N GLN A 56 -10.30 9.62 11.64
CA GLN A 56 -10.67 9.40 10.24
C GLN A 56 -10.90 7.93 9.96
N PHE A 57 -10.00 7.05 10.40
CA PHE A 57 -10.18 5.59 10.33
C PHE A 57 -11.48 5.16 11.02
N LYS A 58 -11.77 5.70 12.21
CA LYS A 58 -13.05 5.44 12.89
C LYS A 58 -14.26 5.83 12.05
N ALA A 59 -14.24 7.00 11.42
CA ALA A 59 -15.32 7.46 10.54
C ALA A 59 -15.49 6.53 9.32
N VAL A 60 -14.38 6.08 8.73
CA VAL A 60 -14.38 5.12 7.61
C VAL A 60 -15.07 3.81 8.00
N ILE A 61 -14.64 3.17 9.09
CA ILE A 61 -15.23 1.91 9.54
C ILE A 61 -16.72 2.07 9.85
N LYS A 62 -17.10 3.16 10.54
CA LYS A 62 -18.51 3.44 10.83
C LYS A 62 -19.35 3.58 9.55
N SER A 63 -18.83 4.26 8.53
CA SER A 63 -19.52 4.38 7.24
C SER A 63 -19.69 3.04 6.53
N GLN A 64 -18.67 2.17 6.58
CA GLN A 64 -18.76 0.82 6.01
C GLN A 64 -19.77 -0.06 6.77
N LEU A 65 -19.81 0.03 8.10
CA LEU A 65 -20.82 -0.62 8.93
C LEU A 65 -22.22 -0.11 8.59
N ALA A 66 -22.39 1.20 8.42
CA ALA A 66 -23.64 1.82 8.03
C ALA A 66 -24.12 1.33 6.65
N GLN A 67 -23.22 1.29 5.65
CA GLN A 67 -23.51 0.75 4.32
C GLN A 67 -23.95 -0.72 4.38
N ALA A 68 -23.26 -1.55 5.17
CA ALA A 68 -23.61 -2.96 5.32
C ALA A 68 -24.97 -3.14 6.01
N LEU A 69 -25.21 -2.41 7.11
CA LEU A 69 -26.48 -2.45 7.82
C LEU A 69 -27.63 -2.02 6.92
N MET A 70 -27.50 -0.89 6.23
CA MET A 70 -28.54 -0.39 5.32
C MET A 70 -28.70 -1.24 4.05
N GLY A 71 -27.62 -1.86 3.59
CA GLY A 71 -27.62 -2.75 2.43
C GLY A 71 -28.40 -4.04 2.69
N TYR A 72 -28.18 -4.66 3.86
CA TYR A 72 -28.59 -6.05 4.10
C TYR A 72 -29.59 -6.25 5.25
N ILE A 73 -29.65 -5.36 6.24
CA ILE A 73 -30.34 -5.65 7.52
C ILE A 73 -31.47 -4.66 7.80
N ALA A 74 -31.24 -3.37 7.56
CA ALA A 74 -32.11 -2.30 8.03
C ALA A 74 -32.47 -1.29 6.92
N ALA A 75 -33.61 -0.64 7.08
CA ALA A 75 -34.02 0.55 6.35
C ALA A 75 -34.44 1.61 7.36
N THR A 76 -34.26 2.88 7.03
CA THR A 76 -34.72 3.96 7.91
C THR A 76 -36.24 4.08 7.83
N ASP A 77 -36.87 4.29 8.99
CA ASP A 77 -38.33 4.37 9.13
C ASP A 77 -38.92 5.65 8.53
N ASP A 78 -38.16 6.73 8.56
CA ASP A 78 -38.46 8.03 7.95
C ASP A 78 -38.15 8.10 6.45
N GLY A 79 -37.51 7.07 5.88
CA GLY A 79 -37.08 7.03 4.50
C GLY A 79 -35.92 7.98 4.17
N THR A 80 -35.34 8.66 5.17
CA THR A 80 -34.20 9.57 4.97
C THR A 80 -32.90 8.92 5.45
N THR A 81 -31.81 9.17 4.73
CA THR A 81 -30.47 8.65 5.09
C THR A 81 -29.57 9.74 5.66
N ASP A 82 -30.08 10.97 5.81
CA ASP A 82 -29.27 12.17 6.10
C ASP A 82 -28.63 12.13 7.49
N SER A 83 -29.22 11.36 8.41
CA SER A 83 -28.71 11.18 9.77
C SER A 83 -27.63 10.09 9.89
N VAL A 84 -27.35 9.35 8.81
CA VAL A 84 -26.43 8.19 8.81
C VAL A 84 -25.33 8.44 7.77
N ILE A 85 -24.09 8.56 8.24
CA ILE A 85 -22.94 8.80 7.37
C ILE A 85 -22.62 7.51 6.62
N LEU A 86 -23.07 7.42 5.36
CA LEU A 86 -22.83 6.27 4.49
C LEU A 86 -21.50 6.33 3.76
N ASN A 87 -20.96 7.52 3.52
CA ASN A 87 -19.68 7.67 2.81
C ASN A 87 -18.64 8.23 3.77
N PRO A 88 -17.41 7.68 3.76
CA PRO A 88 -16.34 8.20 4.60
C PRO A 88 -15.98 9.64 4.20
N PRO A 89 -15.46 10.44 5.14
CA PRO A 89 -14.88 11.73 4.81
C PRO A 89 -13.65 11.54 3.89
N PRO A 90 -13.50 12.32 2.80
CA PRO A 90 -12.32 12.25 1.95
C PRO A 90 -11.04 12.52 2.76
N VAL A 91 -9.99 11.75 2.49
CA VAL A 91 -8.62 11.97 3.02
C VAL A 91 -7.85 12.65 1.90
N ASP A 92 -7.26 13.82 2.16
CA ASP A 92 -6.37 14.56 1.25
C ASP A 92 -6.66 14.37 -0.25
N PRO A 93 -7.88 14.71 -0.71
CA PRO A 93 -8.31 14.36 -2.06
C PRO A 93 -7.42 15.05 -3.10
N ILE A 94 -6.61 14.25 -3.80
CA ILE A 94 -5.82 14.74 -4.92
C ILE A 94 -6.75 14.87 -6.12
N LYS A 95 -6.72 16.04 -6.78
CA LYS A 95 -7.50 16.22 -8.00
C LYS A 95 -6.92 15.35 -9.10
N PRO A 96 -7.66 14.36 -9.65
CA PRO A 96 -7.13 13.51 -10.69
C PRO A 96 -6.84 14.36 -11.93
N LYS A 97 -5.59 14.31 -12.38
CA LYS A 97 -5.13 14.94 -13.61
C LYS A 97 -4.71 13.86 -14.57
N LYS A 98 -5.06 14.03 -15.85
CA LYS A 98 -4.59 13.13 -16.89
C LYS A 98 -3.05 13.19 -16.90
N PRO A 99 -2.36 12.06 -16.70
CA PRO A 99 -0.89 12.05 -16.70
C PRO A 99 -0.39 12.42 -18.10
N ASP A 100 0.71 13.16 -18.13
CA ASP A 100 1.43 13.44 -19.36
C ASP A 100 2.42 12.29 -19.61
N ILE A 101 2.05 11.43 -20.57
CA ILE A 101 2.77 10.19 -20.87
C ILE A 101 3.19 10.23 -22.33
N SER A 102 4.49 10.08 -22.57
CA SER A 102 5.06 9.92 -23.90
C SER A 102 5.51 8.49 -24.11
N MET A 103 5.03 7.83 -25.17
CA MET A 103 5.41 6.45 -25.47
C MET A 103 6.76 6.41 -26.18
N LEU A 104 7.61 5.47 -25.78
CA LEU A 104 8.90 5.18 -26.40
C LEU A 104 8.89 3.78 -26.99
N LYS A 105 9.44 3.63 -28.19
CA LYS A 105 9.65 2.31 -28.78
C LYS A 105 10.93 1.70 -28.19
N LEU A 106 10.83 0.53 -27.55
CA LEU A 106 11.98 -0.10 -26.90
C LEU A 106 12.62 -1.18 -27.78
N MET A 107 11.88 -2.24 -28.12
CA MET A 107 12.41 -3.37 -28.88
C MET A 107 11.30 -4.11 -29.63
N VAL A 108 11.53 -4.64 -30.83
CA VAL A 108 10.47 -5.32 -31.59
C VAL A 108 10.16 -6.72 -31.02
N ALA A 109 11.17 -7.41 -30.52
CA ALA A 109 11.07 -8.73 -29.89
C ALA A 109 11.84 -8.73 -28.57
N SER A 110 11.36 -9.53 -27.61
CA SER A 110 12.02 -9.68 -26.32
C SER A 110 13.40 -10.33 -26.51
N ASP A 111 14.44 -9.64 -26.06
CA ASP A 111 15.81 -10.13 -26.04
C ASP A 111 16.40 -9.88 -24.65
N ASN A 112 16.99 -10.92 -24.07
CA ASN A 112 17.62 -10.89 -22.74
C ASN A 112 19.15 -10.86 -22.80
N SER A 113 19.71 -10.70 -24.00
CA SER A 113 21.14 -10.55 -24.20
C SER A 113 21.62 -9.15 -23.83
N SER A 114 22.92 -9.03 -23.57
CA SER A 114 23.60 -7.73 -23.44
C SER A 114 23.56 -6.92 -24.75
N ALA A 115 23.46 -7.59 -25.90
CA ALA A 115 23.26 -6.92 -27.18
C ALA A 115 21.85 -6.31 -27.29
N GLY A 116 20.83 -7.02 -26.79
CA GLY A 116 19.45 -6.56 -26.74
C GLY A 116 19.27 -5.27 -25.95
N ILE A 117 19.92 -5.12 -24.80
CA ILE A 117 19.88 -3.87 -24.03
C ILE A 117 20.60 -2.73 -24.75
N GLY A 118 21.72 -2.99 -25.41
CA GLY A 118 22.42 -1.99 -26.23
C GLY A 118 21.52 -1.44 -27.35
N ASN A 119 20.74 -2.32 -27.99
CA ASN A 119 19.75 -1.93 -29.00
C ASN A 119 18.64 -1.05 -28.42
N VAL A 120 18.12 -1.37 -27.23
CA VAL A 120 17.10 -0.53 -26.56
C VAL A 120 17.65 0.87 -26.29
N LEU A 121 18.84 0.97 -25.70
CA LEU A 121 19.44 2.27 -25.37
C LEU A 121 19.70 3.09 -26.64
N SER A 122 20.20 2.46 -27.70
CA SER A 122 20.41 3.11 -29.00
C SER A 122 19.10 3.62 -29.61
N LEU A 123 18.01 2.85 -29.50
CA LEU A 123 16.69 3.27 -29.96
C LEU A 123 16.12 4.43 -29.14
N ILE A 124 16.36 4.47 -27.83
CA ILE A 124 15.95 5.58 -26.97
C ILE A 124 16.71 6.85 -27.34
N ILE A 125 18.03 6.77 -27.54
CA ILE A 125 18.86 7.91 -27.96
C ILE A 125 18.36 8.46 -29.31
N GLY A 126 18.13 7.57 -30.29
CA GLY A 126 17.59 7.96 -31.60
C GLY A 126 16.18 8.59 -31.55
N GLN A 127 15.41 8.37 -30.49
CA GLN A 127 14.07 8.97 -30.30
C GLN A 127 14.10 10.26 -29.47
N THR A 128 15.06 10.40 -28.56
CA THR A 128 15.14 11.54 -27.63
C THR A 128 16.12 12.63 -28.09
N ASN A 129 16.97 12.31 -29.08
CA ASN A 129 17.96 13.19 -29.69
C ASN A 129 19.06 13.78 -28.76
N PRO A 130 19.43 13.19 -27.60
CA PRO A 130 20.66 13.58 -26.90
C PRO A 130 21.89 13.01 -27.62
N ASP A 131 23.04 13.60 -27.36
CA ASP A 131 24.33 12.98 -27.69
C ASP A 131 24.55 11.72 -26.82
N ASP A 132 25.22 10.71 -27.38
CA ASP A 132 25.48 9.44 -26.69
C ASP A 132 26.20 9.67 -25.34
N HIS A 133 27.21 10.53 -25.32
CA HIS A 133 27.96 10.82 -24.09
C HIS A 133 27.08 11.52 -23.06
N GLU A 134 26.22 12.47 -23.46
CA GLU A 134 25.27 13.10 -22.55
C GLU A 134 24.26 12.08 -21.99
N PHE A 135 23.75 11.18 -22.84
CA PHE A 135 22.82 10.15 -22.43
C PHE A 135 23.42 9.20 -21.39
N PHE A 136 24.59 8.62 -21.66
CA PHE A 136 25.26 7.70 -20.72
C PHE A 136 25.80 8.41 -19.47
N ALA A 137 26.10 9.72 -19.55
CA ALA A 137 26.43 10.51 -18.37
C ALA A 137 25.25 10.63 -17.40
N ARG A 138 24.02 10.68 -17.93
CA ARG A 138 22.78 10.91 -17.16
C ARG A 138 21.97 9.63 -16.89
N LEU A 139 22.27 8.52 -17.56
CA LEU A 139 21.56 7.26 -17.42
C LEU A 139 21.64 6.74 -15.98
N GLN A 140 20.47 6.58 -15.37
CA GLN A 140 20.31 6.00 -14.04
C GLN A 140 19.43 4.77 -14.15
N LEU A 141 19.93 3.65 -13.64
CA LEU A 141 19.11 2.45 -13.48
C LEU A 141 18.52 2.47 -12.08
N MET A 142 17.20 2.41 -11.99
CA MET A 142 16.48 2.37 -10.71
C MET A 142 15.69 1.07 -10.61
N GLU A 143 15.52 0.62 -9.36
CA GLU A 143 14.71 -0.54 -8.98
C GLU A 143 15.38 -1.91 -9.20
N GLY A 144 15.26 -2.78 -8.20
CA GLY A 144 15.71 -4.16 -8.26
C GLY A 144 15.09 -4.98 -7.12
N ASP A 145 14.86 -6.26 -7.35
CA ASP A 145 14.52 -7.17 -6.26
C ASP A 145 15.71 -7.37 -5.31
N LEU A 146 15.47 -7.89 -4.10
CA LEU A 146 16.51 -8.07 -3.09
C LEU A 146 17.68 -8.90 -3.61
N GLY A 147 17.43 -9.95 -4.40
CA GLY A 147 18.48 -10.80 -4.96
C GLY A 147 19.35 -10.07 -5.97
N THR A 148 18.74 -9.28 -6.84
CA THR A 148 19.40 -8.40 -7.81
C THR A 148 20.25 -7.36 -7.10
N CYS A 149 19.70 -6.75 -6.03
CA CYS A 149 20.41 -5.77 -5.23
C CYS A 149 21.64 -6.37 -4.54
N LEU A 150 21.51 -7.55 -3.93
CA LEU A 150 22.63 -8.26 -3.29
C LEU A 150 23.71 -8.67 -4.29
N ASN A 151 23.31 -9.12 -5.48
CA ASN A 151 24.25 -9.48 -6.54
C ASN A 151 25.05 -8.26 -7.02
N LEU A 152 24.38 -7.12 -7.21
CA LEU A 152 25.03 -5.90 -7.67
C LEU A 152 25.94 -5.29 -6.59
N GLU A 153 25.55 -5.33 -5.31
CA GLU A 153 26.43 -4.96 -4.19
C GLU A 153 27.64 -5.91 -4.07
N SER A 154 27.44 -7.21 -4.30
CA SER A 154 28.53 -8.17 -4.34
C SER A 154 29.52 -7.84 -5.46
N LEU A 155 29.02 -7.48 -6.66
CA LEU A 155 29.87 -7.04 -7.78
C LEU A 155 30.63 -5.75 -7.46
N ARG A 156 29.98 -4.76 -6.83
CA ARG A 156 30.61 -3.52 -6.35
C ARG A 156 31.73 -3.79 -5.35
N THR A 157 31.51 -4.74 -4.45
CA THR A 157 32.48 -5.13 -3.42
C THR A 157 33.65 -5.92 -4.01
N LEU A 158 33.40 -6.75 -5.03
CA LEU A 158 34.40 -7.65 -5.61
C LEU A 158 35.33 -6.99 -6.65
N ARG A 159 34.95 -5.90 -7.32
CA ARG A 159 35.82 -5.22 -8.31
C ARG A 159 35.61 -3.71 -8.39
N LYS A 160 36.73 -2.98 -8.48
CA LYS A 160 36.81 -1.54 -8.78
C LYS A 160 35.91 -1.21 -9.99
N PRO A 161 34.91 -0.32 -9.87
CA PRO A 161 34.22 0.16 -11.07
C PRO A 161 35.27 0.74 -12.01
N SER A 162 35.03 0.61 -13.31
CA SER A 162 35.82 1.33 -14.32
C SER A 162 35.97 2.79 -13.86
N ALA A 163 37.16 3.37 -13.97
CA ALA A 163 37.39 4.78 -13.63
C ALA A 163 36.64 5.73 -14.59
N TYR A 164 36.21 5.20 -15.74
CA TYR A 164 35.38 5.91 -16.71
C TYR A 164 33.92 5.86 -16.32
N ASP A 165 33.25 7.00 -16.49
CA ASP A 165 31.84 7.19 -16.17
C ASP A 165 30.91 6.20 -16.90
N GLU A 166 31.29 5.70 -18.08
CA GLU A 166 30.46 4.77 -18.87
C GLU A 166 30.41 3.36 -18.24
N GLY A 167 31.47 2.95 -17.54
CA GLY A 167 31.59 1.61 -16.94
C GLY A 167 31.40 1.58 -15.43
N SER A 168 31.08 2.73 -14.81
CA SER A 168 30.94 2.81 -13.36
C SER A 168 29.56 2.35 -12.89
N LEU A 169 29.54 1.35 -12.01
CA LEU A 169 28.32 0.91 -11.32
C LEU A 169 27.82 1.94 -10.28
N SER A 170 28.49 3.07 -10.08
CA SER A 170 28.05 4.13 -9.15
C SER A 170 26.74 4.81 -9.57
N LYS A 171 26.36 4.73 -10.85
CA LYS A 171 25.14 5.34 -11.40
C LYS A 171 23.89 4.47 -11.23
N VAL A 172 24.03 3.24 -10.73
CA VAL A 172 22.91 2.33 -10.47
C VAL A 172 22.33 2.60 -9.08
N PHE A 173 21.06 2.99 -9.00
CA PHE A 173 20.35 3.20 -7.75
C PHE A 173 19.46 2.00 -7.47
N MET A 174 19.63 1.42 -6.29
CA MET A 174 18.88 0.23 -5.91
C MET A 174 17.90 0.61 -4.81
N PHE A 175 16.66 0.85 -5.22
CA PHE A 175 15.54 0.82 -4.31
C PHE A 175 14.92 -0.58 -4.38
N LEU A 176 14.69 -1.17 -3.21
CA LEU A 176 13.78 -2.31 -3.12
C LEU A 176 12.43 -1.83 -3.64
N GLY A 177 11.99 -2.40 -4.76
CA GLY A 177 10.70 -2.04 -5.35
C GLY A 177 9.58 -2.19 -4.33
N ALA A 178 8.60 -1.27 -4.36
CA ALA A 178 7.52 -1.21 -3.38
C ALA A 178 6.81 -2.58 -3.23
N ALA A 179 6.66 -3.33 -4.32
CA ALA A 179 6.07 -4.67 -4.34
C ALA A 179 6.82 -5.68 -3.43
N HIS A 180 8.15 -5.65 -3.40
CA HIS A 180 8.93 -6.58 -2.56
C HIS A 180 8.90 -6.19 -1.09
N THR A 181 8.98 -4.89 -0.78
CA THR A 181 8.80 -4.38 0.58
C THR A 181 7.40 -4.73 1.09
N LEU A 182 6.37 -4.51 0.28
CA LEU A 182 4.99 -4.92 0.58
C LEU A 182 4.87 -6.44 0.73
N CYS A 183 5.54 -7.23 -0.10
CA CYS A 183 5.54 -8.70 0.01
C CYS A 183 6.16 -9.16 1.33
N ASN A 184 7.30 -8.58 1.74
CA ASN A 184 7.97 -8.92 3.00
C ASN A 184 7.12 -8.51 4.22
N VAL A 185 6.52 -7.31 4.19
CA VAL A 185 5.60 -6.84 5.24
C VAL A 185 4.36 -7.71 5.29
N SER A 186 3.75 -8.03 4.15
CA SER A 186 2.58 -8.90 4.04
C SER A 186 2.90 -10.31 4.55
N GLN A 187 4.08 -10.84 4.24
CA GLN A 187 4.55 -12.13 4.77
C GLN A 187 4.74 -12.07 6.28
N ALA A 188 5.33 -11.00 6.82
CA ALA A 188 5.50 -10.84 8.27
C ALA A 188 4.15 -10.76 8.99
N ILE A 189 3.21 -9.96 8.47
CA ILE A 189 1.81 -9.90 8.93
C ILE A 189 1.19 -11.30 8.85
N TYR A 190 1.28 -11.96 7.70
CA TYR A 190 0.74 -13.30 7.50
C TYR A 190 1.30 -14.33 8.50
N LEU A 191 2.59 -14.30 8.77
CA LEU A 191 3.26 -15.19 9.72
C LEU A 191 2.88 -14.88 11.16
N MET A 192 2.78 -13.60 11.56
CA MET A 192 2.25 -13.21 12.88
C MET A 192 0.84 -13.76 13.09
N HIS A 193 0.05 -13.74 12.03
CA HIS A 193 -1.32 -14.19 12.06
C HIS A 193 -1.46 -15.71 11.90
N PHE A 194 -0.44 -16.48 11.56
CA PHE A 194 -0.57 -17.94 11.36
C PHE A 194 -0.83 -18.71 12.66
N GLY A 195 -0.68 -18.05 13.82
CA GLY A 195 -0.87 -18.64 15.14
C GLY A 195 0.23 -19.62 15.50
N ASN A 196 0.12 -20.24 16.68
CA ASN A 196 1.08 -21.24 17.11
C ASN A 196 0.54 -22.63 16.74
N PRO A 197 1.16 -23.35 15.80
CA PRO A 197 0.67 -24.67 15.37
C PRO A 197 0.71 -25.72 16.49
N LYS A 198 1.41 -25.45 17.60
CA LYS A 198 1.47 -26.31 18.78
C LYS A 198 0.39 -25.99 19.83
N ASP A 199 -0.37 -24.91 19.65
CA ASP A 199 -1.42 -24.46 20.56
C ASP A 199 -2.78 -24.46 19.86
N SER A 200 -3.64 -25.40 20.25
CA SER A 200 -4.98 -25.56 19.68
C SER A 200 -5.96 -24.41 19.98
N THR A 201 -5.59 -23.48 20.87
CA THR A 201 -6.34 -22.25 21.15
C THR A 201 -5.84 -21.05 20.34
N ASN A 202 -4.64 -21.18 19.75
CA ASN A 202 -4.01 -20.20 18.87
C ASN A 202 -4.01 -20.69 17.41
N LEU A 203 -5.20 -20.95 16.88
CA LEU A 203 -5.42 -21.56 15.56
C LEU A 203 -5.04 -20.66 14.35
N GLY A 204 -4.42 -19.51 14.59
CA GLY A 204 -4.06 -18.59 13.53
C GLY A 204 -5.25 -18.01 12.77
N ALA A 205 -4.94 -17.20 11.77
CA ALA A 205 -5.87 -16.35 11.05
C ALA A 205 -6.76 -17.11 10.06
N TRP A 206 -6.52 -18.39 9.86
CA TRP A 206 -7.13 -19.12 8.74
C TRP A 206 -7.77 -20.45 9.14
N ARG A 207 -7.66 -20.88 10.42
CA ARG A 207 -8.38 -22.05 10.95
C ARG A 207 -9.53 -21.73 11.91
N THR A 208 -9.81 -20.47 12.21
CA THR A 208 -11.03 -20.14 12.97
C THR A 208 -12.24 -20.46 12.09
N ARG A 209 -12.99 -21.48 12.50
CA ARG A 209 -14.26 -21.89 11.86
C ARG A 209 -15.08 -20.64 11.53
N TYR A 210 -15.31 -20.41 10.24
CA TYR A 210 -16.47 -19.63 9.80
C TYR A 210 -17.73 -20.18 10.49
N THR A 211 -18.70 -19.29 10.70
CA THR A 211 -20.07 -19.51 11.25
C THR A 211 -20.28 -19.28 12.75
N LYS A 212 -19.93 -18.10 13.31
CA LYS A 212 -20.68 -17.53 14.46
C LYS A 212 -20.36 -16.06 14.84
N LEU A 213 -20.01 -15.20 13.88
CA LEU A 213 -20.09 -13.74 14.12
C LEU A 213 -21.16 -13.10 13.25
N THR A 214 -22.40 -13.41 13.60
CA THR A 214 -23.52 -12.50 13.35
C THR A 214 -23.57 -11.52 14.52
N MET A 215 -22.82 -10.41 14.39
CA MET A 215 -23.09 -9.10 15.03
C MET A 215 -23.91 -9.10 16.33
N ASN A 216 -23.55 -9.90 17.35
CA ASN A 216 -24.30 -10.02 18.62
C ASN A 216 -25.84 -10.06 18.51
N LEU A 217 -26.32 -10.52 17.35
CA LEU A 217 -27.70 -10.61 16.93
C LEU A 217 -27.86 -12.10 16.68
N SER A 218 -28.70 -12.76 17.47
CA SER A 218 -29.05 -14.18 17.34
C SER A 218 -29.86 -14.43 16.06
N ILE A 219 -29.33 -14.01 14.92
CA ILE A 219 -29.97 -14.10 13.62
C ILE A 219 -29.17 -15.13 12.84
N ASN A 220 -29.64 -16.37 12.83
CA ASN A 220 -28.99 -17.47 12.11
C ASN A 220 -29.10 -17.33 10.57
N THR A 221 -29.91 -16.38 10.08
CA THR A 221 -30.17 -16.10 8.66
C THR A 221 -30.53 -14.62 8.48
N LEU A 222 -29.89 -13.90 7.54
CA LEU A 222 -30.27 -12.51 7.23
C LEU A 222 -31.80 -12.41 7.02
N PRO A 223 -32.45 -11.36 7.55
CA PRO A 223 -33.90 -11.26 7.41
C PRO A 223 -34.28 -11.05 5.94
N ASP A 224 -35.33 -11.75 5.48
CA ASP A 224 -35.84 -11.65 4.10
C ASP A 224 -36.36 -10.24 3.78
N GLU A 225 -36.81 -9.51 4.81
CA GLU A 225 -37.23 -8.11 4.75
C GLU A 225 -36.36 -7.24 5.67
N LYS A 226 -36.00 -6.04 5.18
CA LYS A 226 -35.21 -5.08 5.97
C LYS A 226 -35.99 -4.58 7.18
N LEU A 227 -35.35 -4.58 8.34
CA LEU A 227 -35.90 -4.04 9.58
C LEU A 227 -36.02 -2.51 9.49
N LYS A 228 -37.21 -1.97 9.73
CA LYS A 228 -37.40 -0.52 9.85
C LYS A 228 -36.89 -0.04 11.21
N LEU A 229 -35.82 0.75 11.21
CA LEU A 229 -35.18 1.25 12.43
C LEU A 229 -35.08 2.77 12.40
N LEU A 230 -35.24 3.38 13.57
CA LEU A 230 -34.96 4.80 13.80
C LEU A 230 -33.47 5.10 13.54
N PRO A 231 -33.13 6.21 12.87
CA PRO A 231 -31.73 6.58 12.61
C PRO A 231 -30.85 6.66 13.86
N ALA A 232 -31.40 7.14 14.98
CA ALA A 232 -30.69 7.21 16.27
C ALA A 232 -30.29 5.82 16.79
N LEU A 233 -31.18 4.84 16.68
CA LEU A 233 -30.91 3.46 17.06
C LEU A 233 -29.89 2.82 16.12
N LEU A 234 -29.95 3.14 14.84
CA LEU A 234 -28.98 2.64 13.86
C LEU A 234 -27.56 3.16 14.15
N ASN A 235 -27.43 4.46 14.43
CA ASN A 235 -26.14 5.06 14.83
C ASN A 235 -25.60 4.46 16.12
N ASP A 236 -26.46 4.20 17.11
CA ASP A 236 -26.05 3.52 18.35
C ASP A 236 -25.59 2.07 18.10
N ILE A 237 -26.24 1.33 17.21
CA ILE A 237 -25.79 -0.01 16.80
C ILE A 237 -24.43 0.05 16.11
N ILE A 238 -24.22 1.01 15.20
CA ILE A 238 -22.96 1.23 14.49
C ILE A 238 -21.84 1.53 15.51
N ASP A 239 -22.10 2.43 16.45
CA ASP A 239 -21.13 2.85 17.47
C ASP A 239 -20.75 1.72 18.42
N ARG A 240 -21.73 0.91 18.83
CA ARG A 240 -21.50 -0.30 19.62
C ARG A 240 -20.68 -1.32 18.83
N CYS A 241 -21.04 -1.59 17.57
CA CYS A 241 -20.29 -2.51 16.71
C CYS A 241 -18.83 -2.05 16.53
N TYR A 242 -18.61 -0.76 16.26
CA TYR A 242 -17.25 -0.20 16.18
C TYR A 242 -16.48 -0.42 17.48
N THR A 243 -17.06 -0.02 18.61
CA THR A 243 -16.39 -0.07 19.91
C THR A 243 -16.05 -1.51 20.33
N THR A 244 -16.93 -2.46 20.02
CA THR A 244 -16.77 -3.88 20.38
C THR A 244 -15.76 -4.60 19.49
N TYR A 245 -15.76 -4.32 18.17
CA TYR A 245 -15.01 -5.16 17.21
C TYR A 245 -13.80 -4.47 16.56
N PHE A 246 -13.79 -3.13 16.51
CA PHE A 246 -12.77 -2.35 15.79
C PHE A 246 -12.02 -1.37 16.69
N GLY A 247 -12.53 -1.06 17.88
CA GLY A 247 -11.92 -0.10 18.80
C GLY A 247 -10.65 -0.63 19.46
N ASN A 248 -9.62 0.22 19.56
CA ASN A 248 -8.32 -0.14 20.15
C ASN A 248 -8.42 -0.73 21.57
N GLN A 249 -9.37 -0.23 22.38
CA GLN A 249 -9.60 -0.76 23.73
C GLN A 249 -10.09 -2.22 23.73
N SER A 250 -10.91 -2.61 22.73
CA SER A 250 -11.40 -3.99 22.62
C SER A 250 -10.27 -4.96 22.26
N ILE A 251 -9.39 -4.57 21.34
CA ILE A 251 -8.21 -5.33 20.94
C ILE A 251 -7.25 -5.50 22.12
N LYS A 252 -7.01 -4.42 22.89
CA LYS A 252 -6.17 -4.46 24.08
C LYS A 252 -6.73 -5.39 25.15
N LYS A 253 -8.04 -5.29 25.44
CA LYS A 253 -8.72 -6.19 26.39
C LYS A 253 -8.66 -7.65 25.93
N ALA A 254 -8.84 -7.91 24.63
CA ALA A 254 -8.73 -9.26 24.06
C ALA A 254 -7.32 -9.83 24.24
N LEU A 255 -6.28 -9.02 24.02
CA LEU A 255 -4.90 -9.42 24.27
C LEU A 255 -4.64 -9.74 25.74
N GLU A 256 -5.13 -8.89 26.66
CA GLU A 256 -4.97 -9.06 28.10
C GLU A 256 -5.74 -10.28 28.64
N SER A 257 -6.90 -10.59 28.06
CA SER A 257 -7.74 -11.75 28.43
C SER A 257 -7.11 -13.11 28.10
N LYS A 258 -6.02 -13.13 27.32
CA LYS A 258 -5.37 -14.35 26.77
C LYS A 258 -6.27 -15.21 25.88
N GLU A 259 -7.43 -14.72 25.46
CA GLU A 259 -8.27 -15.35 24.44
C GLU A 259 -7.70 -15.08 23.04
N LEU A 260 -6.59 -15.76 22.71
CA LEU A 260 -5.84 -15.57 21.45
C LEU A 260 -6.72 -15.71 20.20
N GLY A 261 -7.69 -16.63 20.21
CA GLY A 261 -8.65 -16.80 19.11
C GLY A 261 -9.54 -15.57 18.88
N TYR A 262 -10.00 -14.93 19.95
CA TYR A 262 -10.82 -13.71 19.88
C TYR A 262 -9.97 -12.50 19.46
N TYR A 263 -8.77 -12.36 20.03
CA TYR A 263 -7.81 -11.33 19.61
C TYR A 263 -7.47 -11.40 18.11
N ASN A 264 -7.16 -12.59 17.61
CA ASN A 264 -6.84 -12.82 16.20
C ASN A 264 -8.03 -12.53 15.26
N LEU A 265 -9.25 -12.72 15.74
CA LEU A 265 -10.46 -12.38 15.00
C LEU A 265 -10.64 -10.85 14.90
N LEU A 266 -10.45 -10.11 16.00
CA LEU A 266 -10.55 -8.65 16.00
C LEU A 266 -9.53 -8.01 15.06
N LEU A 267 -8.29 -8.51 15.06
CA LEU A 267 -7.27 -8.05 14.12
C LEU A 267 -7.68 -8.28 12.66
N ARG A 268 -8.21 -9.46 12.33
CA ARG A 268 -8.71 -9.76 10.99
C ARG A 268 -9.82 -8.83 10.53
N LEU A 269 -10.79 -8.54 11.40
CA LEU A 269 -11.87 -7.62 11.07
C LEU A 269 -11.32 -6.23 10.72
N ARG A 270 -10.35 -5.75 11.52
CA ARG A 270 -9.68 -4.46 11.27
C ARG A 270 -8.89 -4.46 9.97
N ASP A 271 -8.06 -5.48 9.73
CA ASP A 271 -7.18 -5.52 8.56
C ASP A 271 -7.96 -5.74 7.25
N PHE A 272 -9.05 -6.53 7.30
CA PHE A 272 -9.93 -6.71 6.14
C PHE A 272 -10.63 -5.39 5.76
N ALA A 273 -11.02 -4.57 6.74
CA ALA A 273 -11.59 -3.26 6.45
C ALA A 273 -10.57 -2.34 5.75
N THR A 274 -9.29 -2.42 6.13
CA THR A 274 -8.19 -1.71 5.44
C THR A 274 -8.02 -2.19 4.00
N ILE A 275 -8.13 -3.50 3.73
CA ILE A 275 -8.07 -4.06 2.36
C ILE A 275 -9.22 -3.52 1.49
N VAL A 276 -10.44 -3.47 2.04
CA VAL A 276 -11.60 -2.91 1.35
C VAL A 276 -11.38 -1.43 1.02
N GLU A 277 -10.76 -0.69 1.94
CA GLU A 277 -10.45 0.73 1.73
C GLU A 277 -9.39 0.94 0.65
N ALA A 278 -8.28 0.19 0.70
CA ALA A 278 -7.26 0.23 -0.35
C ALA A 278 -7.86 -0.06 -1.74
N ASN A 279 -8.77 -1.04 -1.83
CA ASN A 279 -9.47 -1.35 -3.09
C ASN A 279 -10.39 -0.21 -3.56
N ARG A 280 -11.03 0.53 -2.64
CA ARG A 280 -11.86 1.69 -2.97
C ARG A 280 -11.01 2.86 -3.47
N ALA A 281 -9.91 3.16 -2.78
CA ALA A 281 -8.95 4.20 -3.19
C ALA A 281 -8.39 3.93 -4.60
N MET A 282 -7.95 2.70 -4.86
CA MET A 282 -7.48 2.28 -6.19
C MET A 282 -8.55 2.47 -7.28
N LYS A 283 -9.82 2.15 -6.99
CA LYS A 283 -10.93 2.35 -7.94
C LYS A 283 -11.29 3.83 -8.15
N ALA A 284 -11.07 4.67 -7.13
CA ALA A 284 -11.29 6.10 -7.19
C ALA A 284 -10.17 6.85 -7.95
N SER A 285 -9.18 6.12 -8.49
CA SER A 285 -7.96 6.70 -9.08
C SER A 285 -7.13 7.53 -8.10
N ASP A 286 -7.31 7.28 -6.79
CA ASP A 286 -6.44 7.76 -5.72
C ASP A 286 -5.29 6.76 -5.58
N ILE A 287 -4.44 6.78 -6.60
CA ILE A 287 -3.19 6.03 -6.63
C ILE A 287 -2.17 7.06 -6.16
N GLY A 288 -1.81 6.99 -4.87
CA GLY A 288 -0.87 7.93 -4.25
C GLY A 288 0.41 8.16 -5.04
#